data_AF-A0A699YNH8-F1
#
_entry.id   AF-A0A699YNH8-F1
#
_cell.length_a   1.000
_cell.length_b   1.000
_cell.length_c   1.000
_cell.angle_alpha   90.00
_cell.angle_beta   90.00
_cell.angle_gamma   90.00
#
_symmetry.space_group_name_H-M   'P 1'
#
loop_
_entity.id
_entity.type
_entity.pdbx_description
1 polymer ?
#
loop_
_entity_poly.entity_id
_entity_poly.type
_entity_poly.pdbx_seq_one_letter_code
_entity_poly.pdbx_strand_id
1 'polypeptide(L)'
;MYMRDRAEMVNKALDAALPSRYPEVLVDSMRYSVLAGGKRVRPALTLAACDLVGGDMATALPTACAMEMIHTMSLIHDDLPAMDNDDFRRGRPTNHK
;
A
#
# COMPACT_ATOMS: atom_id res chain seq x y z
N MET A 1 8.62 17.88 -3.39
CA MET A 1 7.28 18.06 -3.98
C MET A 1 6.83 16.74 -4.61
N TYR A 2 7.45 16.29 -5.71
CA TYR A 2 7.08 15.08 -6.45
C TYR A 2 6.70 13.84 -5.61
N MET A 3 7.60 13.34 -4.74
CA MET A 3 7.32 12.13 -3.96
C MET A 3 6.12 12.27 -3.00
N ARG A 4 5.90 13.47 -2.46
CA ARG A 4 4.76 13.75 -1.58
C ARG A 4 3.46 13.71 -2.39
N ASP A 5 3.46 14.37 -3.55
CA ASP A 5 2.28 14.45 -4.42
C ASP A 5 1.88 13.06 -4.96
N ARG A 6 2.88 12.23 -5.32
CA ARG A 6 2.64 10.84 -5.74
C ARG A 6 2.14 9.97 -4.59
N ALA A 7 2.71 10.12 -3.40
CA ALA A 7 2.24 9.39 -2.22
C ALA A 7 0.78 9.75 -1.87
N GLU A 8 0.41 11.02 -1.93
CA GLU A 8 -0.97 11.46 -1.68
C GLU A 8 -1.96 10.93 -2.73
N MET A 9 -1.59 11.00 -4.01
CA MET A 9 -2.38 10.43 -5.11
C MET A 9 -2.61 8.92 -4.91
N VAL A 10 -1.55 8.18 -4.59
CA VAL A 10 -1.62 6.73 -4.36
C VAL A 10 -2.42 6.41 -3.11
N ASN A 11 -2.28 7.17 -2.03
CA ASN A 11 -3.07 6.96 -0.81
C ASN A 11 -4.58 7.10 -1.09
N LYS A 12 -4.99 8.11 -1.86
CA LYS A 12 -6.40 8.28 -2.26
C LYS A 12 -6.89 7.11 -3.11
N ALA A 13 -6.05 6.64 -4.05
CA ALA A 13 -6.40 5.53 -4.92
C ALA A 13 -6.50 4.19 -4.16
N LEU A 14 -5.59 3.93 -3.21
CA LEU A 14 -5.63 2.75 -2.35
C LEU A 14 -6.88 2.75 -1.45
N ASP A 15 -7.23 3.90 -0.90
CA ASP A 15 -8.42 4.06 -0.07
C ASP A 15 -9.70 3.75 -0.87
N ALA A 16 -9.80 4.29 -2.09
CA ALA A 16 -10.91 4.01 -3.00
C ALA A 16 -10.94 2.55 -3.50
N ALA A 17 -9.79 1.90 -3.64
CA ALA A 17 -9.69 0.51 -4.08
C ALA A 17 -10.11 -0.52 -3.01
N LEU A 18 -10.22 -0.10 -1.74
CA LEU A 18 -10.60 -0.95 -0.62
C LEU A 18 -11.89 -0.42 0.05
N PRO A 19 -13.03 -0.40 -0.65
CA PRO A 19 -14.29 0.04 -0.05
C PRO A 19 -14.73 -0.94 1.05
N SER A 20 -15.42 -0.43 2.07
CA SER A 20 -16.01 -1.28 3.10
C SER A 20 -16.95 -2.31 2.45
N ARG A 21 -16.71 -3.58 2.73
CA ARG A 21 -17.47 -4.71 2.18
C ARG A 21 -17.42 -5.88 3.15
N TYR A 22 -18.47 -6.68 3.13
CA TYR A 22 -18.50 -7.95 3.87
C TYR A 22 -17.45 -8.95 3.33
N PRO A 23 -16.70 -9.65 4.20
CA PRO A 23 -16.66 -9.47 5.66
C PRO A 23 -15.81 -8.26 6.07
N GLU A 24 -16.39 -7.38 6.90
CA GLU A 24 -15.78 -6.09 7.28
C GLU A 24 -14.41 -6.27 7.95
N VAL A 25 -14.29 -7.29 8.81
CA VAL A 25 -13.03 -7.61 9.53
C VAL A 25 -11.86 -7.83 8.57
N LEU A 26 -12.09 -8.46 7.41
CA LEU A 26 -11.04 -8.68 6.42
C LEU A 26 -10.63 -7.36 5.78
N VAL A 27 -11.61 -6.55 5.37
CA VAL A 27 -11.35 -5.25 4.74
C VAL A 27 -10.66 -4.30 5.72
N ASP A 28 -11.07 -4.28 6.99
CA ASP A 28 -10.45 -3.47 8.04
C ASP A 28 -9.00 -3.89 8.29
N SER A 29 -8.71 -5.20 8.34
CA SER A 29 -7.34 -5.71 8.44
C SER A 29 -6.48 -5.29 7.23
N MET A 30 -7.01 -5.40 6.01
CA MET A 30 -6.30 -4.96 4.81
C MET A 30 -6.01 -3.45 4.85
N ARG A 31 -7.03 -2.64 5.17
CA ARG A 31 -6.94 -1.19 5.25
C ARG A 31 -6.00 -0.74 6.35
N TYR A 32 -6.00 -1.41 7.51
CA TYR A 32 -5.12 -1.13 8.64
C TYR A 32 -3.66 -1.08 8.20
N SER A 33 -3.20 -2.09 7.48
CA SER A 33 -1.80 -2.18 7.03
C SER A 33 -1.53 -1.33 5.79
N VAL A 34 -2.41 -1.38 4.78
CA VAL A 34 -2.19 -0.68 3.50
C VAL A 34 -2.20 0.83 3.69
N LEU A 35 -3.06 1.35 4.56
CA LEU A 35 -3.25 2.78 4.80
C LEU A 35 -2.43 3.30 6.01
N ALA A 36 -1.59 2.48 6.65
CA ALA A 36 -0.66 2.89 7.72
C ALA A 36 0.47 3.85 7.26
N GLY A 37 0.33 4.50 6.10
CA GLY A 37 1.29 5.44 5.55
C GLY A 37 2.45 4.77 4.81
N GLY A 38 3.66 5.31 4.97
CA GLY A 38 4.86 4.85 4.27
C GLY A 38 5.30 5.77 3.13
N LYS A 39 6.51 5.55 2.61
CA LYS A 39 7.14 6.42 1.61
C LYS A 39 6.54 6.29 0.20
N ARG A 40 5.77 5.22 -0.05
CA ARG A 40 5.17 4.87 -1.35
C ARG A 40 6.17 4.86 -2.51
N VAL A 41 7.39 4.36 -2.25
CA VAL A 41 8.47 4.33 -3.26
C VAL A 41 8.11 3.44 -4.45
N ARG A 42 7.56 2.24 -4.20
CA ARG A 42 7.21 1.30 -5.29
C ARG A 42 6.13 1.87 -6.22
N PRO A 43 4.99 2.38 -5.71
CA PRO A 43 4.00 3.07 -6.54
C PRO A 43 4.57 4.26 -7.30
N ALA A 44 5.37 5.10 -6.65
CA ALA A 44 5.96 6.27 -7.30
C ALA A 44 6.89 5.86 -8.46
N LEU A 45 7.68 4.79 -8.29
CA LEU A 45 8.50 4.23 -9.37
C LEU A 45 7.67 3.63 -10.50
N THR A 46 6.57 2.94 -10.20
CA THR A 46 5.64 2.43 -11.21
C THR A 46 5.07 3.57 -12.06
N LEU A 47 4.61 4.64 -11.42
CA LEU A 47 4.08 5.82 -12.10
C LEU A 47 5.16 6.54 -12.92
N ALA A 48 6.35 6.73 -12.34
CA ALA A 48 7.46 7.39 -13.01
C ALA A 48 7.95 6.60 -14.24
N ALA A 49 7.98 5.27 -14.16
CA ALA A 49 8.35 4.42 -15.29
C ALA A 49 7.35 4.52 -16.45
N CYS A 50 6.04 4.60 -16.14
CA CYS A 50 5.00 4.82 -17.15
C CYS A 50 5.14 6.19 -17.82
N ASP A 51 5.31 7.25 -17.02
CA ASP A 51 5.49 8.62 -17.49
C ASP A 51 6.76 8.76 -18.36
N LEU A 52 7.86 8.12 -17.94
CA LEU A 52 9.15 8.14 -18.65
C LEU A 52 9.05 7.62 -20.09
N VAL A 53 8.20 6.62 -20.35
CA VAL A 53 8.00 6.05 -21.68
C VAL A 53 6.86 6.72 -22.46
N GLY A 54 6.34 7.86 -21.96
CA GLY A 54 5.26 8.63 -22.58
C GLY A 54 3.86 8.09 -22.33
N GLY A 55 3.69 7.19 -21.34
CA GLY A 55 2.40 6.67 -20.93
C GLY A 55 1.66 7.60 -19.96
N ASP A 56 0.35 7.43 -19.87
CA ASP A 56 -0.48 8.17 -18.91
C ASP A 56 -0.44 7.52 -17.53
N MET A 57 0.03 8.29 -16.53
CA MET A 57 0.05 7.88 -15.12
C MET A 57 -1.32 7.42 -14.60
N ALA A 58 -2.44 7.97 -15.08
CA ALA A 58 -3.77 7.51 -14.65
C ALA A 58 -4.01 6.05 -15.04
N THR A 59 -3.45 5.61 -16.18
CA THR A 59 -3.52 4.22 -16.64
C THR A 59 -2.66 3.30 -15.77
N ALA A 60 -1.53 3.80 -15.25
CA ALA A 60 -0.63 3.04 -14.38
C ALA A 60 -1.06 3.02 -12.90
N LEU A 61 -1.99 3.89 -12.48
CA LEU A 61 -2.38 4.04 -11.08
C LEU A 61 -2.95 2.76 -10.44
N PRO A 62 -3.79 1.96 -11.10
CA PRO A 62 -4.22 0.66 -10.56
C PRO A 62 -3.04 -0.30 -10.33
N THR A 63 -2.08 -0.35 -11.27
CA THR A 63 -0.86 -1.17 -11.13
C THR A 63 0.03 -0.67 -10.00
N ALA A 64 0.16 0.65 -9.84
CA ALA A 64 0.89 1.24 -8.73
C ALA A 64 0.25 0.87 -7.37
N CYS A 65 -1.09 0.84 -7.30
CA CYS A 65 -1.81 0.37 -6.12
C CYS A 65 -1.56 -1.12 -5.86
N ALA A 66 -1.64 -1.96 -6.90
CA ALA A 66 -1.36 -3.39 -6.79
C ALA A 66 0.06 -3.66 -6.27
N MET A 67 1.06 -2.89 -6.72
CA MET A 67 2.43 -3.00 -6.23
C MET A 67 2.55 -2.67 -4.74
N GLU A 68 1.82 -1.67 -4.24
CA GLU A 68 1.81 -1.37 -2.80
C GLU A 68 1.03 -2.41 -2.00
N MET A 69 -0.04 -2.99 -2.56
CA MET A 69 -0.78 -4.08 -1.92
C MET A 69 0.10 -5.32 -1.77
N ILE A 70 0.84 -5.71 -2.82
CA ILE A 70 1.81 -6.81 -2.76
C ILE A 70 2.94 -6.50 -1.77
N HIS A 71 3.46 -5.26 -1.76
CA HIS A 71 4.44 -4.87 -0.77
C HIS A 71 3.88 -4.98 0.66
N THR A 72 2.64 -4.54 0.87
CA THR A 72 2.02 -4.55 2.20
C THR A 72 1.76 -5.97 2.66
N MET A 73 1.26 -6.86 1.78
CA MET A 73 1.01 -8.25 2.17
C MET A 73 2.31 -8.96 2.56
N SER A 74 3.43 -8.65 1.89
CA SER A 74 4.73 -9.25 2.26
C SER A 74 5.08 -8.88 3.69
N LEU A 75 4.93 -7.61 4.07
CA LEU A 75 5.19 -7.17 5.45
C LEU A 75 4.26 -7.80 6.47
N ILE A 76 2.96 -7.94 6.15
CA ILE A 76 1.99 -8.60 7.04
C ILE A 76 2.44 -10.04 7.32
N HIS A 77 2.88 -10.77 6.29
CA HIS A 77 3.33 -12.15 6.43
C HIS A 77 4.70 -12.25 7.12
N ASP A 78 5.63 -11.35 6.80
CA ASP A 78 6.94 -11.25 7.46
C ASP A 78 6.77 -11.00 8.97
N ASP A 79 5.78 -10.20 9.38
CA ASP A 79 5.52 -9.89 10.78
C ASP A 79 5.00 -11.08 11.61
N LEU A 80 4.50 -12.16 10.99
CA LEU A 80 3.83 -13.25 11.71
C LEU A 80 4.75 -13.94 12.73
N PRO A 81 4.21 -14.57 13.80
CA PRO A 81 5.00 -15.26 14.81
C PRO A 81 5.92 -16.37 14.29
N ALA A 82 5.58 -16.95 13.14
CA ALA A 82 6.37 -17.99 12.47
C ALA A 82 7.48 -17.44 11.55
N MET A 83 7.51 -16.12 11.34
CA MET A 83 8.49 -15.40 10.53
C MET A 83 9.32 -14.52 11.46
N ASP A 84 9.19 -13.19 11.41
CA ASP A 84 9.98 -12.27 12.23
C ASP A 84 9.39 -12.08 13.64
N ASN A 85 8.11 -12.41 13.85
CA ASN A 85 7.38 -12.21 15.10
C ASN A 85 7.46 -10.76 15.62
N ASP A 86 7.37 -9.79 14.71
CA ASP A 86 7.42 -8.37 15.03
C ASP A 86 6.13 -7.93 15.76
N ASP A 87 6.27 -7.25 16.89
CA ASP A 87 5.14 -6.69 17.62
C ASP A 87 4.70 -5.31 17.07
N PHE A 88 5.62 -4.57 16.43
CA PHE A 88 5.38 -3.21 15.96
C PHE A 88 5.92 -2.95 14.56
N ARG A 89 5.12 -2.26 13.74
CA ARG A 89 5.53 -1.75 12.43
C ARG A 89 5.06 -0.30 12.26
N ARG A 90 6.01 0.56 11.85
CA ARG A 90 5.77 2.01 11.67
C ARG A 90 5.16 2.68 12.93
N GLY A 91 5.57 2.23 14.12
CA GLY A 91 5.12 2.76 15.40
C GLY A 91 3.69 2.35 15.79
N ARG A 92 3.10 1.33 15.15
CA ARG A 92 1.80 0.74 15.47
C ARG A 92 1.92 -0.77 15.65
N PRO A 93 1.01 -1.43 16.39
CA PRO A 93 0.97 -2.89 16.45
C PRO A 93 0.94 -3.51 15.04
N THR A 94 1.65 -4.62 14.83
CA THR A 94 1.57 -5.37 13.56
C THR A 94 0.17 -5.96 13.37
N ASN A 95 -0.15 -6.35 12.14
CA ASN A 95 -1.53 -6.72 11.76
C ASN A 95 -2.12 -7.89 12.57
N HIS A 96 -1.27 -8.78 13.06
CA HIS A 96 -1.69 -9.98 13.81
C HIS A 96 -1.83 -9.74 15.33
N LYS A 97 -1.59 -8.51 15.81
CA LYS A 97 -1.71 -8.11 17.21
C LYS A 97 -3.05 -7.45 17.52
#